data_AF-A0A2H0TNJ3-F1
#
_entry.id   AF-A0A2H0TNJ3-F1
#
_cell.length_a   1.000
_cell.length_b   1.000
_cell.length_c   1.000
_cell.angle_alpha   90.00
_cell.angle_beta   90.00
_cell.angle_gamma   90.00
#
_symmetry.space_group_name_H-M   'P 1'
#
loop_
_entity.id
_entity.type
_entity.pdbx_description
1 polymer ?
#
loop_
_entity_poly.entity_id
_entity_poly.type
_entity_poly.pdbx_seq_one_letter_code
_entity_poly.pdbx_strand_id
1 'polypeptide(L)'
;MRYIKFTTYALIFIAVFGLAKNASAASYTATQTGDWNAVATWGGGGYPQAGDTATINADYTITVVEGTPAAATTLTMSAGAIIQNDDLAISGAYTQSGTSTFTGADPINDTFSAGTSFSVTGGTFKRYTGAGNSSGDPYIIRDVYDLQGMSRYPTSYFKLNNNIDAFGTSTWNSNAGFLPIGDALTPFAGNMNGNNKIITGLFINRTTVDTGLFGVIDNGPEGNDVFDLGLANVDVTSSGARIGALAGKINTSTTTINNSYSAGSVTGSNNAVGGLVGNNAGVISSSHSTVTVTGTGNIYNGGLVGYTNGGTITNSYATGNVTGVTVTSVGGLVGYVAAGGITSSYAIGTISGKGNVGGLVGYLAGEITSSYATGVGSVTQTRYSGAGDWAGGLVGNIASGTVTTSWATKSVVGVDGLGAGGFAGYNNGTITFSYATGNVSSGWDAGGFVGKNTGTIQNSYAKGNVSGTSGVDTYSIGGFAGLNNYVIIYSYSTGSVNVASGSPAIGGFIGTASFSTWWHHITNFWDTDTSGRSVGVGSAADPVSITGKTTSQMMTEATFLYGDQAGNYPWDFTTPNWRIISGITYPYLAGQSSNPIINFGKNIIFGKNIIFKF
;
A
#
# COMPACT_ATOMS: atom_id res chain seq x y z
N MET A 1 -41.29 16.87 -42.26
CA MET A 1 -41.57 18.30 -41.98
C MET A 1 -41.99 18.37 -40.51
N ARG A 2 -41.35 19.05 -39.57
CA ARG A 2 -40.53 20.27 -39.57
C ARG A 2 -39.32 20.11 -38.65
N TYR A 3 -38.30 20.89 -38.96
CA TYR A 3 -36.98 20.96 -38.31
C TYR A 3 -37.03 21.28 -36.82
N ILE A 4 -36.25 20.52 -36.04
CA ILE A 4 -35.78 20.83 -34.69
C ILE A 4 -34.68 21.89 -34.84
N LYS A 5 -34.91 23.10 -34.33
CA LYS A 5 -33.87 24.14 -34.25
C LYS A 5 -33.00 23.88 -33.03
N PHE A 6 -31.72 23.63 -33.30
CA PHE A 6 -30.64 23.87 -32.36
C PHE A 6 -30.64 25.36 -31.99
N THR A 7 -30.66 25.67 -30.69
CA THR A 7 -30.36 27.03 -30.21
C THR A 7 -29.18 26.92 -29.25
N THR A 8 -28.03 27.35 -29.75
CA THR A 8 -26.78 27.56 -29.04
C THR A 8 -27.02 28.60 -27.94
N TYR A 9 -26.90 28.22 -26.67
CA TYR A 9 -26.76 29.19 -25.59
C TYR A 9 -25.31 29.69 -25.60
N ALA A 10 -25.04 30.70 -26.43
CA ALA A 10 -23.89 31.56 -26.22
C ALA A 10 -24.20 32.40 -24.97
N LEU A 11 -23.49 32.15 -23.87
CA LEU A 11 -23.45 33.05 -22.73
C LEU A 11 -22.98 34.42 -23.25
N ILE A 12 -23.92 35.38 -23.25
CA ILE A 12 -23.60 36.78 -23.43
C ILE A 12 -22.98 37.25 -22.11
N PHE A 13 -21.66 37.35 -22.08
CA PHE A 13 -20.96 38.23 -21.15
C PHE A 13 -21.31 39.67 -21.55
N ILE A 14 -22.38 40.24 -20.95
CA ILE A 14 -22.53 41.69 -20.93
C ILE A 14 -21.49 42.22 -19.94
N ALA A 15 -20.38 42.67 -20.49
CA ALA A 15 -19.43 43.52 -19.79
C ALA A 15 -20.10 44.89 -19.58
N VAL A 16 -20.71 45.09 -18.41
CA VAL A 16 -20.91 46.45 -17.89
C VAL A 16 -19.53 46.93 -17.44
N PHE A 17 -18.79 47.57 -18.34
CA PHE A 17 -17.70 48.47 -17.96
C PHE A 17 -18.32 49.68 -17.26
N GLY A 18 -18.74 49.49 -16.01
CA GLY A 18 -18.65 50.58 -15.03
C GLY A 18 -17.18 50.94 -14.92
N LEU A 19 -16.86 52.24 -14.94
CA LEU A 19 -15.50 52.74 -14.81
C LEU A 19 -14.76 51.98 -13.69
N ALA A 20 -13.87 51.07 -14.07
CA ALA A 20 -12.91 50.48 -13.15
C ALA A 20 -12.01 51.62 -12.72
N LYS A 21 -12.35 52.24 -11.58
CA LYS A 21 -11.42 53.03 -10.81
C LYS A 21 -10.21 52.12 -10.65
N ASN A 22 -9.04 52.55 -11.10
CA ASN A 22 -7.76 52.04 -10.61
C ASN A 22 -7.66 52.39 -9.11
N ALA A 23 -8.55 51.81 -8.29
CA ALA A 23 -8.50 51.90 -6.86
C ALA A 23 -7.38 50.95 -6.45
N SER A 24 -6.32 51.49 -5.84
CA SER A 24 -5.36 50.65 -5.13
C SER A 24 -6.15 49.76 -4.17
N ALA A 25 -5.79 48.48 -4.10
CA ALA A 25 -6.32 47.56 -3.09
C ALA A 25 -6.34 48.26 -1.72
N ALA A 26 -7.52 48.39 -1.12
CA ALA A 26 -7.67 48.99 0.19
C ALA A 26 -7.48 47.92 1.28
N SER A 27 -7.07 48.35 2.47
CA SER A 27 -6.93 47.49 3.63
C SER A 27 -7.93 47.91 4.69
N TYR A 28 -8.75 46.97 5.14
CA TYR A 28 -9.77 47.16 6.15
C TYR A 28 -9.49 46.25 7.35
N THR A 29 -9.63 46.81 8.53
CA THR A 29 -9.55 46.08 9.80
C THR A 29 -10.87 46.26 10.54
N ALA A 30 -11.44 45.18 11.05
CA ALA A 30 -12.66 45.24 11.84
C ALA A 30 -12.44 46.09 13.11
N THR A 31 -13.32 47.06 13.35
CA THR A 31 -13.27 47.96 14.52
C THR A 31 -14.43 47.75 15.49
N GLN A 32 -15.43 46.98 15.09
CA GLN A 32 -16.58 46.62 15.90
C GLN A 32 -17.27 45.36 15.35
N THR A 33 -18.10 44.74 16.17
CA THR A 33 -19.07 43.73 15.72
C THR A 33 -20.11 44.37 14.79
N GLY A 34 -20.47 43.67 13.72
CA GLY A 34 -21.47 44.15 12.77
C GLY A 34 -21.52 43.35 11.47
N ASP A 35 -22.32 43.83 10.54
CA ASP A 35 -22.49 43.21 9.22
C ASP A 35 -21.26 43.47 8.35
N TRP A 36 -20.91 42.52 7.48
CA TRP A 36 -19.80 42.65 6.54
C TRP A 36 -19.95 43.91 5.67
N ASN A 37 -21.17 44.18 5.19
CA ASN A 37 -21.47 45.28 4.28
C ASN A 37 -21.62 46.64 5.00
N ALA A 38 -21.53 46.67 6.34
CA ALA A 38 -21.67 47.91 7.10
C ALA A 38 -20.32 48.65 7.20
N VAL A 39 -20.30 49.89 6.71
CA VAL A 39 -19.11 50.75 6.70
C VAL A 39 -18.53 50.99 8.11
N ALA A 40 -19.39 51.02 9.14
CA ALA A 40 -18.97 51.18 10.53
C ALA A 40 -18.19 49.97 11.06
N THR A 41 -18.48 48.76 10.57
CA THR A 41 -17.75 47.53 10.92
C THR A 41 -16.26 47.65 10.62
N TRP A 42 -15.92 48.40 9.57
CA TRP A 42 -14.57 48.51 9.01
C TRP A 42 -13.95 49.90 9.15
N GLY A 43 -14.36 50.66 10.18
CA GLY A 43 -13.70 51.93 10.53
C GLY A 43 -14.13 53.14 9.70
N GLY A 44 -15.24 53.09 8.96
CA GLY A 44 -15.87 54.26 8.36
C GLY A 44 -15.47 54.61 6.92
N GLY A 45 -14.43 53.96 6.37
CA GLY A 45 -13.88 54.25 5.03
C GLY A 45 -14.53 53.51 3.87
N GLY A 46 -15.42 52.56 4.15
CA GLY A 46 -15.99 51.61 3.21
C GLY A 46 -16.18 50.25 3.87
N TYR A 47 -16.40 49.21 3.08
CA TYR A 47 -16.31 47.82 3.50
C TYR A 47 -15.48 47.04 2.47
N PRO A 48 -14.87 45.90 2.82
CA PRO A 48 -14.06 45.12 1.91
C PRO A 48 -14.85 44.67 0.69
N GLN A 49 -14.25 44.86 -0.49
CA GLN A 49 -14.74 44.35 -1.77
C GLN A 49 -13.64 43.55 -2.50
N ALA A 50 -13.98 42.94 -3.63
CA ALA A 50 -13.02 42.28 -4.51
C ALA A 50 -11.86 43.24 -4.85
N GLY A 51 -10.63 42.80 -4.62
CA GLY A 51 -9.43 43.64 -4.71
C GLY A 51 -8.81 43.95 -3.35
N ASP A 52 -9.61 44.02 -2.28
CA ASP A 52 -9.18 44.53 -0.98
C ASP A 52 -8.61 43.46 -0.05
N THR A 53 -8.04 43.90 1.08
CA THR A 53 -7.64 43.04 2.21
C THR A 53 -8.52 43.32 3.42
N ALA A 54 -9.05 42.26 4.03
CA ALA A 54 -9.84 42.30 5.25
C ALA A 54 -9.08 41.61 6.40
N THR A 55 -9.06 42.24 7.57
CA THR A 55 -8.41 41.72 8.78
C THR A 55 -9.36 41.72 9.97
N ILE A 56 -9.46 40.59 10.67
CA ILE A 56 -10.16 40.43 11.94
C ILE A 56 -9.15 39.92 12.98
N ASN A 57 -8.69 40.81 13.86
CA ASN A 57 -7.62 40.54 14.82
C ASN A 57 -7.96 40.92 16.26
N ALA A 58 -9.22 41.29 16.50
CA ALA A 58 -9.79 41.57 17.81
C ALA A 58 -11.10 40.80 17.97
N ASP A 59 -11.67 40.80 19.17
CA ASP A 59 -12.88 40.03 19.51
C ASP A 59 -14.16 40.68 18.97
N TYR A 60 -14.25 40.78 17.64
CA TYR A 60 -15.41 41.27 16.91
C TYR A 60 -16.03 40.14 16.11
N THR A 61 -17.36 40.12 16.08
CA THR A 61 -18.14 39.17 15.28
C THR A 61 -18.61 39.87 14.01
N ILE A 62 -18.22 39.32 12.86
CA ILE A 62 -18.61 39.83 11.55
C ILE A 62 -19.64 38.88 10.95
N THR A 63 -20.82 39.41 10.64
CA THR A 63 -21.90 38.61 10.03
C THR A 63 -21.89 38.83 8.52
N VAL A 64 -21.75 37.76 7.74
CA VAL A 64 -21.99 37.76 6.30
C VAL A 64 -23.49 37.67 6.08
N VAL A 65 -24.05 38.61 5.34
CA VAL A 65 -25.50 38.78 5.15
C VAL A 65 -25.87 38.73 3.67
N GLU A 66 -27.15 38.58 3.38
CA GLU A 66 -27.67 38.51 2.00
C GLU A 66 -27.13 39.66 1.12
N GLY A 67 -26.62 39.29 -0.05
CA GLY A 67 -26.12 40.25 -1.04
C GLY A 67 -24.70 40.74 -0.75
N THR A 68 -23.94 40.03 0.07
CA THR A 68 -22.50 40.27 0.24
C THR A 68 -21.79 39.96 -1.09
N PRO A 69 -21.17 40.95 -1.76
CA PRO A 69 -20.43 40.71 -3.01
C PRO A 69 -19.15 39.91 -2.74
N ALA A 70 -18.37 39.60 -3.79
CA ALA A 70 -17.02 39.08 -3.63
C ALA A 70 -16.24 39.95 -2.63
N ALA A 71 -15.88 39.34 -1.51
CA ALA A 71 -15.78 40.05 -0.24
C ALA A 71 -14.40 40.68 -0.03
N ALA A 72 -13.33 40.00 -0.45
CA ALA A 72 -11.96 40.51 -0.41
C ALA A 72 -11.04 39.67 -1.30
N THR A 73 -9.90 40.23 -1.70
CA THR A 73 -8.78 39.42 -2.21
C THR A 73 -8.11 38.63 -1.08
N THR A 74 -7.95 39.21 0.10
CA THR A 74 -7.34 38.51 1.24
C THR A 74 -8.20 38.69 2.47
N LEU A 75 -8.43 37.61 3.21
CA LEU A 75 -9.06 37.64 4.52
C LEU A 75 -8.13 36.97 5.54
N THR A 76 -7.73 37.72 6.56
CA THR A 76 -6.90 37.22 7.67
C THR A 76 -7.65 37.33 8.99
N MET A 77 -7.71 36.22 9.71
CA MET A 77 -8.32 36.13 11.03
C MET A 77 -7.33 35.58 12.05
N SER A 78 -7.10 36.32 13.14
CA SER A 78 -6.29 35.87 14.29
C SER A 78 -7.06 35.85 15.61
N ALA A 79 -8.19 36.56 15.67
CA ALA A 79 -9.16 36.56 16.76
C ALA A 79 -10.56 36.88 16.19
N GLY A 80 -11.57 36.99 17.05
CA GLY A 80 -12.94 37.32 16.65
C GLY A 80 -13.64 36.19 15.90
N ALA A 81 -14.75 36.53 15.26
CA ALA A 81 -15.63 35.55 14.64
C ALA A 81 -16.14 35.99 13.26
N ILE A 82 -16.35 35.03 12.37
CA ILE A 82 -17.25 35.16 11.22
C ILE A 82 -18.46 34.26 11.45
N ILE A 83 -19.64 34.82 11.24
CA ILE A 83 -20.90 34.10 11.09
C ILE A 83 -21.32 34.20 9.62
N GLN A 84 -21.28 33.09 8.90
CA GLN A 84 -21.65 32.99 7.51
C GLN A 84 -23.14 32.63 7.38
N ASN A 85 -23.97 33.61 7.02
CA ASN A 85 -25.39 33.43 6.71
C ASN A 85 -25.73 33.68 5.22
N ASP A 86 -24.72 33.82 4.37
CA ASP A 86 -24.82 33.93 2.90
C ASP A 86 -23.46 33.53 2.27
N ASP A 87 -23.40 33.48 0.95
CA ASP A 87 -22.19 33.24 0.16
C ASP A 87 -21.01 34.13 0.61
N LEU A 88 -19.85 33.52 0.84
CA LEU A 88 -18.60 34.24 1.15
C LEU A 88 -17.49 33.83 0.17
N ALA A 89 -17.25 34.68 -0.83
CA ALA A 89 -16.20 34.49 -1.82
C ALA A 89 -14.98 35.38 -1.54
N ILE A 90 -13.85 34.75 -1.19
CA ILE A 90 -12.54 35.38 -1.10
C ILE A 90 -11.78 35.09 -2.39
N SER A 91 -11.48 36.12 -3.20
CA SER A 91 -10.86 35.91 -4.52
C SER A 91 -9.37 35.53 -4.45
N GLY A 92 -8.74 35.69 -3.29
CA GLY A 92 -7.36 35.27 -3.03
C GLY A 92 -7.23 34.42 -1.77
N ALA A 93 -6.45 34.87 -0.79
CA ALA A 93 -6.02 34.04 0.33
C ALA A 93 -6.94 34.19 1.55
N TYR A 94 -7.40 33.05 2.09
CA TYR A 94 -8.01 32.97 3.41
C TYR A 94 -7.01 32.38 4.41
N THR A 95 -6.75 33.09 5.50
CA THR A 95 -5.86 32.65 6.57
C THR A 95 -6.53 32.80 7.93
N GLN A 96 -6.61 31.70 8.66
CA GLN A 96 -7.16 31.65 10.01
C GLN A 96 -6.15 31.09 11.01
N SER A 97 -6.01 31.77 12.14
CA SER A 97 -5.07 31.46 13.21
C SER A 97 -5.58 31.91 14.59
N GLY A 98 -4.78 31.68 15.64
CA GLY A 98 -5.08 32.16 16.99
C GLY A 98 -6.36 31.57 17.56
N THR A 99 -7.24 32.42 18.10
CA THR A 99 -8.50 32.02 18.75
C THR A 99 -9.74 32.33 17.90
N SER A 100 -9.54 32.66 16.62
CA SER A 100 -10.63 33.05 15.72
C SER A 100 -11.63 31.91 15.47
N THR A 101 -12.89 32.25 15.24
CA THR A 101 -13.94 31.28 14.93
C THR A 101 -14.62 31.59 13.60
N PHE A 102 -14.89 30.55 12.82
CA PHE A 102 -15.71 30.62 11.62
C PHE A 102 -16.88 29.66 11.79
N THR A 103 -18.10 30.18 11.71
CA THR A 103 -19.33 29.39 11.79
C THR A 103 -20.18 29.69 10.57
N GLY A 104 -20.58 28.67 9.83
CA GLY A 104 -21.52 28.79 8.71
C GLY A 104 -22.62 27.74 8.79
N ALA A 105 -23.75 28.02 8.14
CA ALA A 105 -24.81 27.04 7.92
C ALA A 105 -24.36 25.93 6.96
N ASP A 106 -25.25 24.97 6.67
CA ASP A 106 -24.99 23.88 5.72
C ASP A 106 -24.49 24.46 4.38
N PRO A 107 -23.34 24.01 3.82
CA PRO A 107 -22.80 24.45 2.53
C PRO A 107 -23.73 24.22 1.33
N ILE A 108 -24.87 23.56 1.53
CA ILE A 108 -25.95 23.50 0.55
C ILE A 108 -26.67 24.85 0.36
N ASN A 109 -26.68 25.69 1.38
CA ASN A 109 -27.39 26.97 1.38
C ASN A 109 -26.43 28.11 1.03
N ASP A 110 -25.22 28.09 1.61
CA ASP A 110 -24.26 29.19 1.54
C ASP A 110 -22.87 28.66 1.13
N THR A 111 -22.37 29.12 0.00
CA THR A 111 -21.07 28.70 -0.54
C THR A 111 -19.93 29.50 0.07
N PHE A 112 -18.76 28.87 0.21
CA PHE A 112 -17.53 29.57 0.57
C PHE A 112 -16.41 29.17 -0.37
N SER A 113 -15.59 30.15 -0.75
CA SER A 113 -14.43 29.92 -1.62
C SER A 113 -13.25 30.79 -1.22
N ALA A 114 -12.05 30.25 -1.37
CA ALA A 114 -10.78 30.96 -1.33
C ALA A 114 -10.01 30.70 -2.63
N GLY A 115 -9.78 31.76 -3.41
CA GLY A 115 -9.32 31.67 -4.80
C GLY A 115 -7.84 31.33 -4.98
N THR A 116 -6.95 31.67 -4.04
CA THR A 116 -5.51 31.38 -4.18
C THR A 116 -4.94 30.47 -3.10
N SER A 117 -5.40 30.56 -1.86
CA SER A 117 -4.91 29.70 -0.77
C SER A 117 -5.93 29.67 0.38
N PHE A 118 -6.01 28.52 1.06
CA PHE A 118 -6.76 28.35 2.30
C PHE A 118 -5.86 27.76 3.39
N SER A 119 -5.85 28.39 4.56
CA SER A 119 -5.04 27.96 5.70
C SER A 119 -5.81 28.13 7.01
N VAL A 120 -5.93 27.05 7.79
CA VAL A 120 -6.53 27.05 9.13
C VAL A 120 -5.55 26.39 10.10
N THR A 121 -4.78 27.20 10.82
CA THR A 121 -3.72 26.74 11.75
C THR A 121 -4.06 26.95 13.21
N GLY A 122 -5.15 27.67 13.51
CA GLY A 122 -5.67 27.88 14.86
C GLY A 122 -7.17 28.16 14.82
N GLY A 123 -7.78 28.27 16.00
CA GLY A 123 -9.20 28.55 16.12
C GLY A 123 -10.10 27.41 15.67
N THR A 124 -11.36 27.72 15.35
CA THR A 124 -12.34 26.76 14.85
C THR A 124 -12.87 27.16 13.46
N PHE A 125 -13.02 26.18 12.58
CA PHE A 125 -13.66 26.37 11.27
C PHE A 125 -14.77 25.34 11.13
N LYS A 126 -16.02 25.80 11.25
CA LYS A 126 -17.21 24.94 11.33
C LYS A 126 -18.25 25.36 10.31
N ARG A 127 -18.41 24.54 9.28
CA ARG A 127 -19.47 24.63 8.28
C ARG A 127 -20.23 23.30 8.15
N TYR A 128 -20.28 22.53 9.23
CA TYR A 128 -20.92 21.21 9.23
C TYR A 128 -22.37 21.29 9.72
N THR A 129 -23.24 20.48 9.12
CA THR A 129 -24.46 20.02 9.80
C THR A 129 -24.17 18.83 10.70
N GLY A 130 -25.08 18.56 11.64
CA GLY A 130 -24.96 17.49 12.63
C GLY A 130 -24.17 17.91 13.87
N ALA A 131 -24.27 17.12 14.94
CA ALA A 131 -23.60 17.42 16.21
C ALA A 131 -22.15 16.90 16.27
N GLY A 132 -21.78 15.93 15.41
CA GLY A 132 -20.44 15.35 15.37
C GLY A 132 -20.09 14.52 16.60
N ASN A 133 -21.09 14.12 17.39
CA ASN A 133 -20.92 13.45 18.69
C ASN A 133 -21.17 11.93 18.62
N SER A 134 -21.66 11.41 17.50
CA SER A 134 -21.93 9.99 17.31
C SER A 134 -21.99 9.63 15.82
N SER A 135 -21.95 8.33 15.51
CA SER A 135 -22.14 7.83 14.15
C SER A 135 -23.55 8.09 13.59
N GLY A 136 -24.55 8.27 14.46
CA GLY A 136 -25.92 8.60 14.09
C GLY A 136 -26.15 10.09 13.80
N ASP A 137 -25.29 10.95 14.35
CA ASP A 137 -25.32 12.41 14.14
C ASP A 137 -23.91 12.97 13.87
N PRO A 138 -23.26 12.58 12.76
CA PRO A 138 -21.91 13.01 12.44
C PRO A 138 -21.89 14.42 11.84
N TYR A 139 -20.72 15.06 11.87
CA TYR A 139 -20.45 16.22 11.03
C TYR A 139 -20.42 15.82 9.56
N ILE A 140 -21.23 16.51 8.76
CA ILE A 140 -21.34 16.25 7.32
C ILE A 140 -20.34 17.12 6.55
N ILE A 141 -19.50 16.47 5.75
CA ILE A 141 -18.47 17.12 4.91
C ILE A 141 -18.99 17.19 3.47
N ARG A 142 -18.97 18.39 2.87
CA ARG A 142 -19.46 18.63 1.51
C ARG A 142 -18.42 19.13 0.54
N ASP A 143 -17.40 19.83 1.03
CA ASP A 143 -16.31 20.34 0.20
C ASP A 143 -14.92 20.21 0.86
N VAL A 144 -13.90 20.74 0.18
CA VAL A 144 -12.50 20.66 0.61
C VAL A 144 -12.19 21.57 1.81
N TYR A 145 -12.97 22.63 2.02
CA TYR A 145 -12.79 23.54 3.15
C TYR A 145 -13.32 22.90 4.44
N ASP A 146 -14.48 22.23 4.37
CA ASP A 146 -15.00 21.36 5.42
C ASP A 146 -13.97 20.28 5.78
N LEU A 147 -13.41 19.61 4.76
CA LEU A 147 -12.40 18.56 4.94
C LEU A 147 -11.19 19.07 5.73
N GLN A 148 -10.64 20.24 5.39
CA GLN A 148 -9.50 20.82 6.12
C GLN A 148 -9.89 21.29 7.53
N GLY A 149 -11.12 21.77 7.71
CA GLY A 149 -11.68 22.17 9.01
C GLY A 149 -11.75 21.02 10.01
N MET A 150 -11.80 19.76 9.55
CA MET A 150 -11.87 18.57 10.42
C MET A 150 -10.74 18.54 11.44
N SER A 151 -9.58 19.08 11.06
CA SER A 151 -8.40 19.18 11.91
C SER A 151 -8.68 19.86 13.26
N ARG A 152 -9.73 20.69 13.36
CA ARG A 152 -10.11 21.43 14.57
C ARG A 152 -11.11 20.70 15.47
N TYR A 153 -11.50 19.49 15.07
CA TYR A 153 -12.43 18.63 15.80
C TYR A 153 -11.92 17.17 15.81
N PRO A 154 -10.74 16.91 16.40
CA PRO A 154 -10.02 15.66 16.23
C PRO A 154 -10.73 14.43 16.81
N THR A 155 -11.69 14.59 17.72
CA THR A 155 -12.42 13.49 18.37
C THR A 155 -13.85 13.31 17.84
N SER A 156 -14.24 14.07 16.81
CA SER A 156 -15.61 14.06 16.30
C SER A 156 -15.86 12.96 15.26
N TYR A 157 -17.14 12.71 15.01
CA TYR A 157 -17.62 11.81 13.96
C TYR A 157 -17.84 12.58 12.67
N PHE A 158 -17.35 12.06 11.55
CA PHE A 158 -17.46 12.70 10.24
C PHE A 158 -18.04 11.76 9.19
N LYS A 159 -18.76 12.34 8.23
CA LYS A 159 -19.28 11.62 7.08
C LYS A 159 -19.21 12.45 5.80
N LEU A 160 -18.69 11.88 4.72
CA LEU A 160 -18.78 12.52 3.41
C LEU A 160 -20.21 12.45 2.86
N ASN A 161 -20.74 13.58 2.42
CA ASN A 161 -21.97 13.59 1.61
C ASN A 161 -21.68 13.60 0.11
N ASN A 162 -20.59 14.26 -0.29
CA ASN A 162 -20.21 14.47 -1.68
C ASN A 162 -18.86 13.81 -1.98
N ASN A 163 -18.57 13.63 -3.27
CA ASN A 163 -17.18 13.52 -3.68
C ASN A 163 -16.54 14.90 -3.51
N ILE A 164 -15.29 14.94 -3.03
CA ILE A 164 -14.57 16.17 -2.74
C ILE A 164 -13.53 16.40 -3.84
N ASP A 165 -13.61 17.55 -4.51
CA ASP A 165 -12.55 18.04 -5.39
C ASP A 165 -11.49 18.78 -4.53
N ALA A 166 -10.29 18.23 -4.47
CA ALA A 166 -9.16 18.75 -3.73
C ALA A 166 -8.01 19.23 -4.63
N PHE A 167 -8.19 19.38 -5.96
CA PHE A 167 -7.12 19.86 -6.85
C PHE A 167 -6.60 21.26 -6.46
N GLY A 168 -7.50 22.10 -5.96
CA GLY A 168 -7.16 23.44 -5.45
C GLY A 168 -6.23 23.43 -4.25
N THR A 169 -6.04 22.29 -3.55
CA THR A 169 -5.14 22.21 -2.41
C THR A 169 -3.69 22.48 -2.78
N SER A 170 -3.28 22.27 -4.04
CA SER A 170 -1.90 22.47 -4.53
C SER A 170 -1.32 23.87 -4.29
N THR A 171 -2.17 24.90 -4.21
CA THR A 171 -1.73 26.29 -3.94
C THR A 171 -1.80 26.67 -2.46
N TRP A 172 -2.37 25.80 -1.61
CA TRP A 172 -2.57 26.10 -0.20
C TRP A 172 -1.27 26.05 0.59
N ASN A 173 -1.25 26.77 1.71
CA ASN A 173 -0.16 26.73 2.69
C ASN A 173 1.21 26.98 2.06
N SER A 174 1.32 28.07 1.27
CA SER A 174 2.52 28.42 0.51
C SER A 174 2.95 27.34 -0.49
N ASN A 175 1.98 26.82 -1.26
CA ASN A 175 2.14 25.71 -2.20
C ASN A 175 2.62 24.39 -1.55
N ALA A 176 2.51 24.27 -0.22
CA ALA A 176 2.79 23.02 0.45
C ALA A 176 1.63 22.05 0.32
N GLY A 177 0.40 22.50 0.02
CA GLY A 177 -0.74 21.59 -0.07
C GLY A 177 -1.60 21.52 1.19
N PHE A 178 -2.50 20.55 1.22
CA PHE A 178 -3.39 20.25 2.35
C PHE A 178 -2.62 19.91 3.63
N LEU A 179 -3.00 20.50 4.77
CA LEU A 179 -2.41 20.20 6.09
C LEU A 179 -2.98 18.88 6.62
N PRO A 180 -2.15 17.85 6.90
CA PRO A 180 -2.61 16.58 7.44
C PRO A 180 -3.51 16.76 8.67
N ILE A 181 -4.58 15.97 8.72
CA ILE A 181 -5.49 15.94 9.87
C ILE A 181 -4.84 15.12 10.98
N GLY A 182 -4.60 15.78 12.10
CA GLY A 182 -3.97 15.18 13.28
C GLY A 182 -2.46 14.99 13.15
N ASP A 183 -1.77 15.13 14.27
CA ASP A 183 -0.32 14.96 14.40
C ASP A 183 0.05 14.18 15.67
N ALA A 184 1.35 14.08 15.97
CA ALA A 184 1.82 13.31 17.12
C ALA A 184 1.40 13.91 18.49
N LEU A 185 1.06 15.20 18.55
CA LEU A 185 0.62 15.88 19.78
C LEU A 185 -0.91 15.89 19.89
N THR A 186 -1.59 16.02 18.75
CA THR A 186 -3.03 16.12 18.60
C THR A 186 -3.50 15.15 17.50
N PRO A 187 -3.47 13.83 17.77
CA PRO A 187 -3.84 12.83 16.76
C PRO A 187 -5.32 12.94 16.39
N PHE A 188 -5.66 12.47 15.20
CA PHE A 188 -7.06 12.23 14.87
C PHE A 188 -7.54 11.01 15.67
N ALA A 189 -8.53 11.26 16.53
CA ALA A 189 -9.10 10.31 17.47
C ALA A 189 -10.64 10.28 17.37
N GLY A 190 -11.12 10.50 16.14
CA GLY A 190 -12.52 10.48 15.76
C GLY A 190 -12.80 9.41 14.71
N ASN A 191 -13.98 9.50 14.09
CA ASN A 191 -14.44 8.53 13.09
C ASN A 191 -14.64 9.18 11.73
N MET A 192 -14.28 8.48 10.66
CA MET A 192 -14.43 8.97 9.29
C MET A 192 -15.15 7.95 8.43
N ASN A 193 -16.42 8.24 8.13
CA ASN A 193 -17.23 7.49 7.18
C ASN A 193 -17.15 8.15 5.80
N GLY A 194 -16.40 7.55 4.88
CA GLY A 194 -16.29 7.99 3.50
C GLY A 194 -17.59 7.80 2.71
N ASN A 195 -18.54 7.00 3.19
CA ASN A 195 -19.87 6.82 2.58
C ASN A 195 -19.80 6.43 1.09
N ASN A 196 -18.78 5.63 0.74
CA ASN A 196 -18.43 5.23 -0.62
C ASN A 196 -18.16 6.41 -1.56
N LYS A 197 -17.72 7.55 -1.03
CA LYS A 197 -17.32 8.75 -1.77
C LYS A 197 -15.81 8.81 -1.90
N ILE A 198 -15.37 9.69 -2.81
CA ILE A 198 -13.96 9.93 -3.07
C ILE A 198 -13.54 11.35 -2.72
N ILE A 199 -12.29 11.50 -2.29
CA ILE A 199 -11.56 12.77 -2.31
C ILE A 199 -10.59 12.67 -3.50
N THR A 200 -10.68 13.59 -4.46
CA THR A 200 -9.84 13.56 -5.67
C THR A 200 -8.89 14.74 -5.78
N GLY A 201 -7.68 14.52 -6.28
CA GLY A 201 -6.71 15.60 -6.53
C GLY A 201 -6.00 16.13 -5.28
N LEU A 202 -6.00 15.37 -4.20
CA LEU A 202 -5.37 15.78 -2.93
C LEU A 202 -3.85 15.94 -3.10
N PHE A 203 -3.35 17.16 -2.89
CA PHE A 203 -1.92 17.48 -2.95
C PHE A 203 -1.36 17.74 -1.56
N ILE A 204 -0.26 17.05 -1.19
CA ILE A 204 0.43 17.22 0.09
C ILE A 204 1.95 17.17 -0.12
N ASN A 205 2.65 18.25 0.23
CA ASN A 205 4.10 18.35 0.24
C ASN A 205 4.61 18.76 1.63
N ARG A 206 5.25 17.86 2.39
CA ARG A 206 5.64 18.08 3.79
C ARG A 206 7.11 17.73 4.06
N THR A 207 7.73 18.35 5.07
CA THR A 207 9.17 18.13 5.33
C THR A 207 9.48 17.39 6.62
N THR A 208 8.61 17.47 7.64
CA THR A 208 8.96 17.02 9.01
C THR A 208 7.88 16.22 9.74
N VAL A 209 6.70 16.03 9.13
CA VAL A 209 5.54 15.45 9.80
C VAL A 209 5.14 14.10 9.18
N ASP A 210 4.45 13.29 9.97
CA ASP A 210 3.74 12.15 9.41
C ASP A 210 2.70 12.65 8.42
N THR A 211 2.69 12.05 7.24
CA THR A 211 2.04 12.64 6.07
C THR A 211 1.01 11.68 5.48
N GLY A 212 -0.18 12.21 5.25
CA GLY A 212 -1.33 11.63 4.57
C GLY A 212 -2.53 12.56 4.72
N LEU A 213 -3.72 12.17 4.26
CA LEU A 213 -4.95 12.87 4.65
C LEU A 213 -5.00 13.04 6.17
N PHE A 214 -4.67 11.95 6.89
CA PHE A 214 -4.39 11.96 8.31
C PHE A 214 -2.87 11.88 8.55
N GLY A 215 -2.33 12.74 9.42
CA GLY A 215 -0.93 12.62 9.83
C GLY A 215 -0.77 11.42 10.77
N VAL A 216 -1.46 11.49 11.91
CA VAL A 216 -1.53 10.41 12.90
C VAL A 216 -2.98 10.12 13.26
N ILE A 217 -3.34 8.84 13.24
CA ILE A 217 -4.60 8.32 13.78
C ILE A 217 -4.28 7.56 15.09
N ASP A 218 -5.00 7.87 16.16
CA ASP A 218 -4.81 7.24 17.47
C ASP A 218 -6.11 7.14 18.25
N ASN A 219 -6.23 6.17 19.18
CA ASN A 219 -7.47 5.74 19.80
C ASN A 219 -8.38 6.87 20.31
N GLY A 220 -9.61 6.90 19.81
CA GLY A 220 -10.69 7.73 20.30
C GLY A 220 -11.41 7.11 21.51
N PRO A 221 -12.22 7.90 22.23
CA PRO A 221 -12.96 7.44 23.40
C PRO A 221 -13.97 6.32 23.11
N GLU A 222 -14.42 6.16 21.85
CA GLU A 222 -15.43 5.18 21.43
C GLU A 222 -14.91 4.26 20.29
N GLY A 223 -13.59 4.22 20.07
CA GLY A 223 -12.97 3.57 18.91
C GLY A 223 -12.79 4.53 17.72
N ASN A 224 -11.87 4.20 16.81
CA ASN A 224 -11.69 4.95 15.55
C ASN A 224 -11.73 4.03 14.36
N ASP A 225 -12.67 4.32 13.48
CA ASP A 225 -12.79 3.66 12.20
C ASP A 225 -12.69 4.72 11.08
N VAL A 226 -11.83 4.42 10.11
CA VAL A 226 -11.82 5.10 8.81
C VAL A 226 -12.30 4.09 7.79
N PHE A 227 -13.46 4.32 7.19
CA PHE A 227 -14.07 3.34 6.31
C PHE A 227 -14.82 3.91 5.12
N ASP A 228 -14.99 3.09 4.08
CA ASP A 228 -15.72 3.42 2.85
C ASP A 228 -15.20 4.69 2.15
N LEU A 229 -13.89 4.95 2.23
CA LEU A 229 -13.26 6.17 1.72
C LEU A 229 -12.29 5.88 0.57
N GLY A 230 -12.50 6.55 -0.56
CA GLY A 230 -11.56 6.54 -1.69
C GLY A 230 -10.72 7.80 -1.78
N LEU A 231 -9.42 7.66 -2.02
CA LEU A 231 -8.54 8.76 -2.40
C LEU A 231 -8.09 8.54 -3.85
N ALA A 232 -8.44 9.46 -4.76
CA ALA A 232 -8.16 9.32 -6.19
C ALA A 232 -7.27 10.46 -6.71
N ASN A 233 -6.30 10.15 -7.56
CA ASN A 233 -5.35 11.15 -8.09
C ASN A 233 -4.64 11.93 -6.98
N VAL A 234 -4.18 11.23 -5.94
CA VAL A 234 -3.37 11.86 -4.89
C VAL A 234 -1.97 12.17 -5.40
N ASP A 235 -1.38 13.25 -4.93
CA ASP A 235 0.05 13.53 -5.07
C ASP A 235 0.63 13.91 -3.71
N VAL A 236 1.28 12.93 -3.08
CA VAL A 236 1.85 13.07 -1.74
C VAL A 236 3.37 12.97 -1.83
N THR A 237 4.06 14.03 -1.45
CA THR A 237 5.52 14.07 -1.34
C THR A 237 5.90 14.46 0.08
N SER A 238 6.80 13.71 0.72
CA SER A 238 7.28 14.12 2.04
C SER A 238 8.68 13.63 2.42
N SER A 239 9.40 14.42 3.22
CA SER A 239 10.62 13.99 3.92
C SER A 239 10.39 13.64 5.40
N GLY A 240 9.13 13.67 5.84
CA GLY A 240 8.71 13.21 7.17
C GLY A 240 8.84 11.71 7.35
N ALA A 241 8.79 11.24 8.61
CA ALA A 241 9.17 9.87 8.96
C ALA A 241 8.24 8.80 8.36
N ARG A 242 6.92 9.01 8.36
CA ARG A 242 5.95 8.00 7.91
C ARG A 242 4.95 8.64 6.95
N ILE A 243 4.79 8.01 5.79
CA ILE A 243 4.08 8.61 4.67
C ILE A 243 3.11 7.58 4.09
N GLY A 244 1.84 7.95 3.97
CA GLY A 244 0.80 7.22 3.25
C GLY A 244 -0.19 8.18 2.63
N ALA A 245 -0.93 7.76 1.60
CA ALA A 245 -1.97 8.63 1.04
C ALA A 245 -3.08 8.91 2.04
N LEU A 246 -3.53 7.88 2.77
CA LEU A 246 -4.60 7.98 3.75
C LEU A 246 -4.05 8.39 5.12
N ALA A 247 -3.03 7.68 5.62
CA ALA A 247 -2.46 7.96 6.93
C ALA A 247 -0.93 7.87 6.94
N GLY A 248 -0.28 8.81 7.61
CA GLY A 248 1.14 8.67 7.94
C GLY A 248 1.35 7.54 8.94
N LYS A 249 0.65 7.58 10.08
CA LYS A 249 0.76 6.59 11.15
C LYS A 249 -0.59 6.22 11.75
N ILE A 250 -0.79 4.93 12.01
CA ILE A 250 -1.79 4.40 12.94
C ILE A 250 -1.05 3.99 14.22
N ASN A 251 -1.38 4.60 15.36
CA ASN A 251 -0.60 4.45 16.59
C ASN A 251 -1.09 3.33 17.53
N THR A 252 -2.32 2.85 17.35
CA THR A 252 -2.98 1.87 18.22
C THR A 252 -3.42 0.62 17.45
N SER A 253 -3.53 -0.51 18.15
CA SER A 253 -4.06 -1.76 17.63
C SER A 253 -5.57 -1.80 17.44
N THR A 254 -6.29 -0.85 18.04
CA THR A 254 -7.77 -0.79 18.01
C THR A 254 -8.34 -0.02 16.83
N THR A 255 -7.53 0.81 16.16
CA THR A 255 -7.99 1.57 14.99
C THR A 255 -8.17 0.65 13.79
N THR A 256 -9.29 0.80 13.10
CA THR A 256 -9.54 0.06 11.86
C THR A 256 -9.55 0.99 10.64
N ILE A 257 -8.92 0.53 9.56
CA ILE A 257 -9.10 1.07 8.21
C ILE A 257 -9.76 -0.01 7.38
N ASN A 258 -11.00 0.23 6.99
CA ASN A 258 -11.82 -0.78 6.31
C ASN A 258 -12.38 -0.26 4.98
N ASN A 259 -12.42 -1.11 3.95
CA ASN A 259 -13.03 -0.78 2.65
C ASN A 259 -12.58 0.58 2.11
N SER A 260 -11.29 0.89 2.22
CA SER A 260 -10.72 2.18 1.85
C SER A 260 -9.61 2.00 0.84
N TYR A 261 -9.40 3.02 0.01
CA TYR A 261 -8.41 2.90 -1.06
C TYR A 261 -7.71 4.19 -1.44
N SER A 262 -6.59 4.03 -2.15
CA SER A 262 -5.78 5.12 -2.69
C SER A 262 -5.33 4.86 -4.13
N ALA A 263 -5.25 5.93 -4.92
CA ALA A 263 -4.74 5.95 -6.29
C ALA A 263 -4.01 7.27 -6.56
N GLY A 264 -2.85 7.23 -7.24
CA GLY A 264 -2.00 8.39 -7.50
C GLY A 264 -0.51 8.12 -7.28
N SER A 265 0.22 9.11 -6.74
CA SER A 265 1.64 9.03 -6.40
C SER A 265 1.90 9.31 -4.92
N VAL A 266 2.78 8.51 -4.32
CA VAL A 266 3.34 8.75 -2.99
C VAL A 266 4.86 8.65 -3.07
N THR A 267 5.55 9.74 -2.76
CA THR A 267 7.00 9.85 -2.74
C THR A 267 7.50 10.19 -1.33
N GLY A 268 8.45 9.41 -0.83
CA GLY A 268 9.00 9.62 0.51
C GLY A 268 10.50 9.37 0.61
N SER A 269 11.16 10.04 1.55
CA SER A 269 12.63 9.94 1.71
C SER A 269 13.09 9.50 3.09
N ASN A 270 12.18 9.17 4.01
CA ASN A 270 12.48 8.78 5.39
C ASN A 270 11.68 7.54 5.84
N ASN A 271 12.00 7.00 7.02
CA ASN A 271 11.63 5.70 7.62
C ASN A 271 10.61 4.78 6.89
N ALA A 272 9.35 5.18 6.65
CA ALA A 272 8.36 4.28 6.03
C ALA A 272 7.43 4.98 5.03
N VAL A 273 7.24 4.36 3.86
CA VAL A 273 6.36 4.84 2.79
C VAL A 273 5.42 3.72 2.35
N GLY A 274 4.12 3.96 2.51
CA GLY A 274 3.05 3.08 2.03
C GLY A 274 2.16 3.77 1.01
N GLY A 275 1.57 3.03 0.08
CA GLY A 275 0.55 3.61 -0.81
C GLY A 275 -0.69 4.08 -0.04
N LEU A 276 -1.12 3.35 0.98
CA LEU A 276 -2.25 3.72 1.84
C LEU A 276 -1.78 4.26 3.20
N VAL A 277 -0.91 3.53 3.90
CA VAL A 277 -0.47 3.85 5.27
C VAL A 277 1.04 3.76 5.41
N GLY A 278 1.69 4.77 5.99
CA GLY A 278 3.14 4.71 6.25
C GLY A 278 3.51 3.66 7.31
N ASN A 279 2.89 3.75 8.48
CA ASN A 279 3.13 2.87 9.63
C ASN A 279 1.81 2.36 10.22
N ASN A 280 1.66 1.04 10.33
CA ASN A 280 0.46 0.41 10.85
C ASN A 280 0.72 -0.32 12.19
N ALA A 281 0.00 0.09 13.23
CA ALA A 281 -0.18 -0.70 14.45
C ALA A 281 -1.58 -1.33 14.56
N GLY A 282 -2.54 -0.90 13.71
CA GLY A 282 -3.95 -1.27 13.76
C GLY A 282 -4.37 -2.37 12.78
N VAL A 283 -5.65 -2.38 12.43
CA VAL A 283 -6.26 -3.35 11.51
C VAL A 283 -6.54 -2.68 10.17
N ILE A 284 -6.00 -3.24 9.09
CA ILE A 284 -6.36 -2.85 7.72
C ILE A 284 -7.09 -4.01 7.06
N SER A 285 -8.35 -3.80 6.68
CA SER A 285 -9.19 -4.84 6.08
C SER A 285 -9.86 -4.38 4.80
N SER A 286 -10.01 -5.30 3.85
CA SER A 286 -10.77 -5.07 2.59
C SER A 286 -10.33 -3.81 1.85
N SER A 287 -9.06 -3.43 1.98
CA SER A 287 -8.54 -2.12 1.55
C SER A 287 -7.48 -2.30 0.49
N HIS A 288 -7.25 -1.29 -0.35
CA HIS A 288 -6.30 -1.42 -1.44
C HIS A 288 -5.58 -0.15 -1.84
N SER A 289 -4.48 -0.31 -2.57
CA SER A 289 -3.78 0.81 -3.19
C SER A 289 -3.36 0.49 -4.63
N THR A 290 -3.56 1.46 -5.50
CA THR A 290 -3.06 1.48 -6.88
C THR A 290 -1.95 2.53 -7.05
N VAL A 291 -1.51 3.14 -5.94
CA VAL A 291 -0.52 4.21 -5.90
C VAL A 291 0.84 3.73 -6.41
N THR A 292 1.49 4.56 -7.23
CA THR A 292 2.93 4.39 -7.50
C THR A 292 3.73 4.92 -6.31
N VAL A 293 4.47 4.04 -5.65
CA VAL A 293 5.26 4.34 -4.46
C VAL A 293 6.73 4.51 -4.82
N THR A 294 7.33 5.65 -4.47
CA THR A 294 8.75 5.93 -4.69
C THR A 294 9.44 6.31 -3.38
N GLY A 295 10.38 5.47 -2.95
CA GLY A 295 11.24 5.71 -1.80
C GLY A 295 12.65 6.15 -2.19
N THR A 296 13.07 7.34 -1.75
CA THR A 296 14.37 7.93 -2.13
C THR A 296 15.44 7.87 -1.05
N GLY A 297 15.10 7.43 0.16
CA GLY A 297 16.06 7.23 1.27
C GLY A 297 16.08 5.80 1.81
N ASN A 298 16.81 5.58 2.91
CA ASN A 298 16.90 4.27 3.59
C ASN A 298 15.64 3.99 4.43
N ILE A 299 14.60 3.48 3.77
CA ILE A 299 13.23 3.42 4.26
C ILE A 299 12.58 2.07 3.97
N TYR A 300 11.41 1.81 4.54
CA TYR A 300 10.58 0.66 4.22
C TYR A 300 9.51 1.06 3.21
N ASN A 301 9.53 0.46 2.02
CA ASN A 301 8.61 0.78 0.93
C ASN A 301 7.60 -0.34 0.74
N GLY A 302 6.31 -0.04 0.86
CA GLY A 302 5.23 -0.98 0.58
C GLY A 302 4.17 -0.40 -0.32
N GLY A 303 3.65 -1.19 -1.26
CA GLY A 303 2.55 -0.74 -2.13
C GLY A 303 1.28 -0.40 -1.35
N LEU A 304 1.02 -1.04 -0.22
CA LEU A 304 -0.08 -0.70 0.70
C LEU A 304 0.43 -0.06 1.99
N VAL A 305 1.39 -0.71 2.66
CA VAL A 305 1.89 -0.30 3.98
C VAL A 305 3.42 -0.26 4.01
N GLY A 306 4.02 0.84 4.47
CA GLY A 306 5.49 0.91 4.59
C GLY A 306 6.03 -0.05 5.64
N TYR A 307 5.54 0.07 6.87
CA TYR A 307 5.95 -0.72 8.03
C TYR A 307 4.75 -1.13 8.89
N THR A 308 4.76 -2.36 9.41
CA THR A 308 3.79 -2.80 10.42
C THR A 308 4.47 -3.42 11.64
N ASN A 309 3.96 -3.11 12.83
CA ASN A 309 4.39 -3.72 14.09
C ASN A 309 3.19 -4.02 14.97
N GLY A 310 2.79 -5.28 15.01
CA GLY A 310 1.61 -5.75 15.74
C GLY A 310 0.29 -5.53 14.98
N GLY A 311 0.28 -4.67 13.95
CA GLY A 311 -0.87 -4.47 13.08
C GLY A 311 -1.16 -5.65 12.16
N THR A 312 -2.42 -5.79 11.75
CA THR A 312 -2.88 -6.86 10.85
C THR A 312 -3.37 -6.30 9.53
N ILE A 313 -3.18 -7.06 8.46
CA ILE A 313 -3.62 -6.72 7.10
C ILE A 313 -4.37 -7.91 6.53
N THR A 314 -5.66 -7.75 6.23
CA THR A 314 -6.53 -8.85 5.79
C THR A 314 -7.32 -8.48 4.55
N ASN A 315 -7.50 -9.42 3.61
CA ASN A 315 -8.31 -9.24 2.40
C ASN A 315 -7.94 -7.96 1.61
N SER A 316 -6.66 -7.61 1.60
CA SER A 316 -6.20 -6.32 1.10
C SER A 316 -5.18 -6.50 -0.01
N TYR A 317 -5.02 -5.49 -0.87
CA TYR A 317 -4.14 -5.64 -2.02
C TYR A 317 -3.47 -4.37 -2.51
N ALA A 318 -2.37 -4.55 -3.24
CA ALA A 318 -1.65 -3.46 -3.90
C ALA A 318 -1.36 -3.79 -5.36
N THR A 319 -1.60 -2.85 -6.27
CA THR A 319 -1.37 -3.03 -7.71
C THR A 319 -0.40 -2.02 -8.32
N GLY A 320 -0.15 -0.91 -7.63
CA GLY A 320 0.80 0.10 -8.09
C GLY A 320 2.26 -0.37 -8.00
N ASN A 321 3.13 0.26 -8.79
CA ASN A 321 4.56 -0.06 -8.81
C ASN A 321 5.25 0.47 -7.55
N VAL A 322 6.28 -0.23 -7.08
CA VAL A 322 7.05 0.16 -5.89
C VAL A 322 8.52 0.24 -6.24
N THR A 323 9.12 1.41 -6.04
CA THR A 323 10.54 1.67 -6.31
C THR A 323 11.27 2.16 -5.07
N GLY A 324 12.27 1.43 -4.61
CA GLY A 324 13.25 1.88 -3.60
C GLY A 324 14.58 2.23 -4.26
N VAL A 325 14.97 3.51 -4.20
CA VAL A 325 16.16 4.05 -4.90
C VAL A 325 17.47 3.79 -4.13
N THR A 326 17.39 3.60 -2.81
CA THR A 326 18.53 3.27 -1.92
C THR A 326 18.26 1.96 -1.14
N VAL A 327 19.12 1.63 -0.17
CA VAL A 327 19.04 0.36 0.59
C VAL A 327 17.81 0.33 1.46
N THR A 328 16.90 -0.58 1.13
CA THR A 328 15.56 -0.59 1.69
C THR A 328 14.99 -1.99 1.65
N SER A 329 14.06 -2.27 2.55
CA SER A 329 13.11 -3.36 2.36
C SER A 329 11.98 -2.85 1.49
N VAL A 330 11.79 -3.47 0.33
CA VAL A 330 10.78 -3.11 -0.66
C VAL A 330 9.84 -4.29 -0.83
N GLY A 331 8.56 -4.10 -0.52
CA GLY A 331 7.53 -5.10 -0.72
C GLY A 331 6.42 -4.60 -1.62
N GLY A 332 5.87 -5.49 -2.46
CA GLY A 332 4.71 -5.14 -3.29
C GLY A 332 3.48 -4.76 -2.45
N LEU A 333 3.29 -5.37 -1.28
CA LEU A 333 2.23 -5.01 -0.31
C LEU A 333 2.80 -4.28 0.90
N VAL A 334 3.82 -4.87 1.56
CA VAL A 334 4.39 -4.34 2.81
C VAL A 334 5.91 -4.28 2.77
N GLY A 335 6.50 -3.14 3.11
CA GLY A 335 7.97 -3.02 3.16
C GLY A 335 8.59 -3.89 4.26
N TYR A 336 8.13 -3.72 5.50
CA TYR A 336 8.67 -4.43 6.68
C TYR A 336 7.55 -4.85 7.64
N VAL A 337 7.56 -6.12 8.05
CA VAL A 337 6.64 -6.69 9.05
C VAL A 337 7.44 -7.10 10.29
N ALA A 338 7.37 -6.30 11.36
CA ALA A 338 8.07 -6.58 12.63
C ALA A 338 7.34 -7.65 13.45
N ALA A 339 6.02 -7.54 13.51
CA ALA A 339 5.10 -8.42 14.20
C ALA A 339 3.69 -8.21 13.59
N GLY A 340 2.74 -9.08 13.93
CA GLY A 340 1.42 -9.11 13.32
C GLY A 340 1.37 -10.03 12.10
N GLY A 341 0.29 -9.91 11.31
CA GLY A 341 0.00 -10.89 10.25
C GLY A 341 -0.60 -10.28 8.99
N ILE A 342 -0.29 -10.91 7.86
CA ILE A 342 -0.90 -10.65 6.55
C ILE A 342 -1.69 -11.88 6.13
N THR A 343 -2.99 -11.71 5.90
CA THR A 343 -3.90 -12.81 5.57
C THR A 343 -4.71 -12.51 4.31
N SER A 344 -4.84 -13.49 3.42
CA SER A 344 -5.71 -13.39 2.23
C SER A 344 -5.46 -12.14 1.39
N SER A 345 -4.19 -11.74 1.26
CA SER A 345 -3.81 -10.47 0.67
C SER A 345 -2.84 -10.66 -0.49
N TYR A 346 -2.77 -9.71 -1.41
CA TYR A 346 -1.95 -9.89 -2.62
C TYR A 346 -1.32 -8.62 -3.18
N ALA A 347 -0.27 -8.80 -4.00
CA ALA A 347 0.39 -7.72 -4.71
C ALA A 347 0.64 -8.03 -6.19
N ILE A 348 0.43 -7.03 -7.06
CA ILE A 348 0.54 -7.18 -8.54
C ILE A 348 1.65 -6.33 -9.17
N GLY A 349 1.84 -5.08 -8.72
CA GLY A 349 2.72 -4.11 -9.38
C GLY A 349 4.18 -4.57 -9.54
N THR A 350 4.94 -3.90 -10.40
CA THR A 350 6.38 -4.17 -10.56
C THR A 350 7.16 -3.63 -9.35
N ILE A 351 8.17 -4.37 -8.89
CA ILE A 351 8.95 -4.01 -7.71
C ILE A 351 10.43 -3.89 -8.08
N SER A 352 11.03 -2.75 -7.74
CA SER A 352 12.46 -2.52 -7.87
C SER A 352 13.04 -1.98 -6.58
N GLY A 353 14.17 -2.53 -6.12
CA GLY A 353 14.83 -2.09 -4.89
C GLY A 353 16.33 -2.39 -4.88
N LYS A 354 17.02 -1.98 -3.81
CA LYS A 354 18.45 -2.26 -3.61
C LYS A 354 18.79 -3.10 -2.37
N GLY A 355 17.83 -3.31 -1.46
CA GLY A 355 18.01 -4.15 -0.27
C GLY A 355 17.25 -5.47 -0.35
N ASN A 356 16.40 -5.74 0.65
CA ASN A 356 15.49 -6.89 0.63
C ASN A 356 14.28 -6.58 -0.26
N VAL A 357 14.15 -7.27 -1.38
CA VAL A 357 13.07 -7.02 -2.34
C VAL A 357 12.15 -8.23 -2.40
N GLY A 358 10.89 -8.05 -2.03
CA GLY A 358 9.88 -9.10 -2.05
C GLY A 358 8.67 -8.73 -2.89
N GLY A 359 8.11 -9.69 -3.62
CA GLY A 359 6.92 -9.44 -4.42
C GLY A 359 5.68 -9.09 -3.58
N LEU A 360 5.59 -9.57 -2.34
CA LEU A 360 4.59 -9.21 -1.34
C LEU A 360 5.21 -8.45 -0.17
N VAL A 361 6.27 -8.99 0.44
CA VAL A 361 6.90 -8.42 1.65
C VAL A 361 8.42 -8.28 1.50
N GLY A 362 8.98 -7.10 1.78
CA GLY A 362 10.44 -6.92 1.76
C GLY A 362 11.13 -7.73 2.86
N TYR A 363 10.76 -7.49 4.12
CA TYR A 363 11.30 -8.19 5.30
C TYR A 363 10.18 -8.67 6.23
N LEU A 364 10.28 -9.92 6.70
CA LEU A 364 9.29 -10.60 7.52
C LEU A 364 9.87 -11.16 8.83
N ALA A 365 9.34 -10.68 9.96
CA ALA A 365 9.45 -11.30 11.27
C ALA A 365 8.10 -11.74 11.86
N GLY A 366 6.97 -11.30 11.28
CA GLY A 366 5.61 -11.74 11.61
C GLY A 366 5.12 -12.91 10.74
N GLU A 367 3.82 -12.91 10.43
CA GLU A 367 3.15 -14.03 9.76
C GLU A 367 2.57 -13.65 8.39
N ILE A 368 2.59 -14.60 7.45
CA ILE A 368 1.89 -14.51 6.17
C ILE A 368 1.08 -15.79 5.96
N THR A 369 -0.23 -15.64 5.72
CA THR A 369 -1.14 -16.77 5.48
C THR A 369 -2.00 -16.51 4.25
N SER A 370 -2.15 -17.53 3.39
CA SER A 370 -3.06 -17.49 2.23
C SER A 370 -2.88 -16.26 1.32
N SER A 371 -1.63 -15.80 1.15
CA SER A 371 -1.32 -14.54 0.48
C SER A 371 -0.34 -14.75 -0.67
N TYR A 372 -0.34 -13.85 -1.65
CA TYR A 372 0.38 -14.10 -2.89
C TYR A 372 0.89 -12.87 -3.64
N ALA A 373 1.93 -13.07 -4.44
CA ALA A 373 2.47 -12.08 -5.37
C ALA A 373 2.40 -12.61 -6.81
N THR A 374 1.71 -11.88 -7.70
CA THR A 374 1.45 -12.32 -9.08
C THR A 374 1.53 -11.18 -10.09
N GLY A 375 1.47 -11.47 -11.39
CA GLY A 375 1.44 -10.47 -12.47
C GLY A 375 2.66 -10.54 -13.39
N VAL A 376 2.61 -9.73 -14.46
CA VAL A 376 3.62 -9.72 -15.54
C VAL A 376 4.89 -8.93 -15.20
N GLY A 377 4.91 -8.22 -14.08
CA GLY A 377 6.08 -7.48 -13.60
C GLY A 377 7.11 -8.38 -12.92
N SER A 378 8.34 -7.89 -12.78
CA SER A 378 9.41 -8.56 -12.07
C SER A 378 9.58 -8.05 -10.64
N VAL A 379 10.24 -8.87 -9.82
CA VAL A 379 10.91 -8.45 -8.60
C VAL A 379 12.38 -8.25 -8.96
N THR A 380 12.83 -7.01 -9.03
CA THR A 380 14.20 -6.67 -9.43
C THR A 380 14.96 -6.07 -8.27
N GLN A 381 16.06 -6.70 -7.90
CA GLN A 381 17.04 -6.11 -6.99
C GLN A 381 18.21 -5.57 -7.80
N THR A 382 18.60 -4.32 -7.56
CA THR A 382 19.72 -3.63 -8.22
C THR A 382 20.88 -3.41 -7.25
N ARG A 383 22.10 -3.23 -7.77
CA ARG A 383 23.36 -3.20 -7.01
C ARG A 383 23.34 -2.29 -5.78
N TYR A 384 23.77 -2.83 -4.65
CA TYR A 384 24.27 -2.08 -3.51
C TYR A 384 25.56 -2.68 -2.95
N SER A 385 26.45 -1.82 -2.44
CA SER A 385 27.78 -2.18 -1.94
C SER A 385 27.73 -2.60 -0.46
N GLY A 386 27.04 -3.70 -0.14
CA GLY A 386 26.97 -4.26 1.22
C GLY A 386 26.46 -5.70 1.22
N ALA A 387 27.03 -6.56 2.05
CA ALA A 387 26.59 -7.95 2.18
C ALA A 387 25.28 -8.02 2.97
N GLY A 388 24.22 -8.60 2.39
CA GLY A 388 22.97 -8.88 3.11
C GLY A 388 21.68 -8.82 2.31
N ASP A 389 21.73 -8.53 1.01
CA ASP A 389 20.54 -8.20 0.22
C ASP A 389 19.94 -9.43 -0.49
N TRP A 390 18.62 -9.60 -0.39
CA TRP A 390 17.90 -10.78 -0.88
C TRP A 390 16.72 -10.40 -1.79
N ALA A 391 16.48 -11.19 -2.84
CA ALA A 391 15.34 -11.03 -3.73
C ALA A 391 14.42 -12.25 -3.67
N GLY A 392 13.13 -12.04 -3.40
CA GLY A 392 12.15 -13.12 -3.31
C GLY A 392 10.87 -12.82 -4.07
N GLY A 393 10.33 -13.82 -4.78
CA GLY A 393 9.06 -13.64 -5.50
C GLY A 393 7.88 -13.34 -4.58
N LEU A 394 7.88 -13.86 -3.33
CA LEU A 394 6.94 -13.49 -2.28
C LEU A 394 7.61 -12.60 -1.22
N VAL A 395 8.70 -13.08 -0.61
CA VAL A 395 9.36 -12.40 0.52
C VAL A 395 10.86 -12.20 0.27
N GLY A 396 11.38 -11.00 0.41
CA GLY A 396 12.82 -10.76 0.29
C GLY A 396 13.61 -11.54 1.35
N ASN A 397 13.35 -11.26 2.63
CA ASN A 397 14.00 -11.88 3.78
C ASN A 397 12.97 -12.30 4.85
N ILE A 398 12.96 -13.59 5.18
CA ILE A 398 12.24 -14.14 6.33
C ILE A 398 13.24 -14.36 7.47
N ALA A 399 13.22 -13.51 8.48
CA ALA A 399 14.20 -13.56 9.58
C ALA A 399 13.81 -14.57 10.67
N SER A 400 12.56 -14.54 11.10
CA SER A 400 11.98 -15.45 12.09
C SER A 400 10.50 -15.74 11.85
N GLY A 401 9.93 -15.19 10.77
CA GLY A 401 8.51 -15.25 10.49
C GLY A 401 8.02 -16.60 10.01
N THR A 402 6.70 -16.73 9.92
CA THR A 402 6.01 -17.91 9.39
C THR A 402 5.30 -17.56 8.09
N VAL A 403 5.40 -18.42 7.09
CA VAL A 403 4.70 -18.28 5.82
C VAL A 403 3.99 -19.58 5.49
N THR A 404 2.67 -19.51 5.34
CA THR A 404 1.82 -20.70 5.17
C THR A 404 0.80 -20.50 4.05
N THR A 405 0.56 -21.54 3.24
CA THR A 405 -0.51 -21.55 2.23
C THR A 405 -0.38 -20.42 1.20
N SER A 406 0.85 -20.01 0.87
CA SER A 406 1.12 -18.78 0.12
C SER A 406 1.89 -19.05 -1.18
N TRP A 407 1.86 -18.13 -2.15
CA TRP A 407 2.50 -18.40 -3.44
C TRP A 407 3.02 -17.18 -4.21
N ALA A 408 3.98 -17.43 -5.09
CA ALA A 408 4.56 -16.42 -5.98
C ALA A 408 4.67 -16.90 -7.43
N THR A 409 4.33 -16.02 -8.37
CA THR A 409 4.41 -16.30 -9.83
C THR A 409 5.26 -15.28 -10.58
N LYS A 410 5.67 -14.17 -9.93
CA LYS A 410 6.52 -13.15 -10.55
C LYS A 410 7.92 -13.66 -10.80
N SER A 411 8.50 -13.26 -11.94
CA SER A 411 9.91 -13.52 -12.19
C SER A 411 10.79 -12.67 -11.26
N VAL A 412 11.91 -13.24 -10.81
CA VAL A 412 12.84 -12.63 -9.86
C VAL A 412 14.18 -12.43 -10.54
N VAL A 413 14.71 -11.21 -10.45
CA VAL A 413 16.02 -10.83 -10.99
C VAL A 413 16.87 -10.24 -9.86
N GLY A 414 17.86 -11.00 -9.38
CA GLY A 414 18.86 -10.54 -8.42
C GLY A 414 20.21 -10.36 -9.12
N VAL A 415 20.51 -9.17 -9.63
CA VAL A 415 21.73 -8.97 -10.43
C VAL A 415 23.02 -9.06 -9.62
N ASP A 416 23.03 -8.58 -8.36
CA ASP A 416 24.28 -8.45 -7.56
C ASP A 416 24.12 -8.77 -6.04
N GLY A 417 22.93 -9.11 -5.53
CA GLY A 417 22.74 -9.44 -4.11
C GLY A 417 23.08 -10.89 -3.75
N LEU A 418 23.08 -11.23 -2.46
CA LEU A 418 23.57 -12.52 -1.95
C LEU A 418 22.76 -13.73 -2.42
N GLY A 419 21.49 -13.55 -2.80
CA GLY A 419 20.71 -14.62 -3.40
C GLY A 419 19.30 -14.22 -3.81
N ALA A 420 18.76 -14.99 -4.76
CA ALA A 420 17.41 -14.82 -5.28
C ALA A 420 16.64 -16.15 -5.25
N GLY A 421 15.37 -16.08 -4.84
CA GLY A 421 14.47 -17.22 -4.85
C GLY A 421 13.09 -16.90 -5.41
N GLY A 422 12.49 -17.85 -6.12
CA GLY A 422 11.15 -17.65 -6.71
C GLY A 422 10.05 -17.45 -5.66
N PHE A 423 10.27 -17.88 -4.42
CA PHE A 423 9.43 -17.64 -3.26
C PHE A 423 10.08 -16.69 -2.26
N ALA A 424 11.27 -17.04 -1.76
CA ALA A 424 11.99 -16.25 -0.77
C ALA A 424 13.46 -16.04 -1.16
N GLY A 425 13.99 -14.83 -0.96
CA GLY A 425 15.42 -14.62 -1.16
C GLY A 425 16.25 -15.30 -0.06
N TYR A 426 15.87 -15.07 1.20
CA TYR A 426 16.42 -15.74 2.38
C TYR A 426 15.32 -16.24 3.31
N ASN A 427 15.51 -17.44 3.85
CA ASN A 427 14.65 -18.03 4.88
C ASN A 427 15.43 -18.46 6.11
N ASN A 428 15.12 -17.88 7.26
CA ASN A 428 15.51 -18.34 8.60
C ASN A 428 14.28 -18.62 9.50
N GLY A 429 13.08 -18.54 8.94
CA GLY A 429 11.83 -18.86 9.59
C GLY A 429 11.26 -20.19 9.16
N THR A 430 9.93 -20.29 9.12
CA THR A 430 9.20 -21.49 8.70
C THR A 430 8.35 -21.22 7.48
N ILE A 431 8.50 -22.02 6.43
CA ILE A 431 7.66 -21.98 5.23
C ILE A 431 6.94 -23.31 5.08
N THR A 432 5.61 -23.29 4.98
CA THR A 432 4.80 -24.49 4.76
C THR A 432 3.74 -24.30 3.69
N PHE A 433 3.40 -25.38 2.98
CA PHE A 433 2.27 -25.43 2.04
C PHE A 433 2.31 -24.29 1.01
N SER A 434 3.50 -24.01 0.46
CA SER A 434 3.72 -22.82 -0.36
C SER A 434 4.41 -23.16 -1.68
N TYR A 435 4.24 -22.33 -2.70
CA TYR A 435 4.83 -22.62 -4.01
C TYR A 435 5.30 -21.41 -4.80
N ALA A 436 6.26 -21.63 -5.69
CA ALA A 436 6.76 -20.64 -6.63
C ALA A 436 6.78 -21.16 -8.06
N THR A 437 6.39 -20.31 -9.01
CA THR A 437 6.40 -20.64 -10.45
C THR A 437 7.13 -19.60 -11.30
N GLY A 438 7.51 -18.47 -10.73
CA GLY A 438 8.24 -17.43 -11.42
C GLY A 438 9.68 -17.84 -11.70
N ASN A 439 10.20 -17.45 -12.88
CA ASN A 439 11.59 -17.71 -13.25
C ASN A 439 12.54 -16.91 -12.35
N VAL A 440 13.71 -17.46 -12.06
CA VAL A 440 14.71 -16.86 -11.18
C VAL A 440 16.00 -16.67 -11.94
N SER A 441 16.51 -15.45 -11.90
CA SER A 441 17.78 -15.07 -12.48
C SER A 441 18.63 -14.40 -11.41
N SER A 442 19.78 -14.98 -11.05
CA SER A 442 20.62 -14.48 -9.95
C SER A 442 22.08 -14.33 -10.36
N GLY A 443 22.76 -13.37 -9.75
CA GLY A 443 24.20 -13.21 -9.80
C GLY A 443 24.95 -13.93 -8.67
N TRP A 444 24.26 -14.57 -7.72
CA TRP A 444 24.85 -15.34 -6.59
C TRP A 444 24.10 -16.66 -6.34
N ASP A 445 23.60 -16.91 -5.12
CA ASP A 445 22.76 -18.08 -4.84
C ASP A 445 21.42 -17.94 -5.59
N ALA A 446 21.01 -19.00 -6.29
CA ALA A 446 19.78 -19.01 -7.07
C ALA A 446 18.98 -20.28 -6.80
N GLY A 447 17.72 -20.13 -6.36
CA GLY A 447 16.81 -21.26 -6.16
C GLY A 447 15.45 -21.00 -6.75
N GLY A 448 14.85 -22.01 -7.38
CA GLY A 448 13.48 -21.88 -7.91
C GLY A 448 12.44 -21.57 -6.81
N PHE A 449 12.71 -21.97 -5.57
CA PHE A 449 11.93 -21.62 -4.38
C PHE A 449 12.66 -20.61 -3.49
N VAL A 450 13.87 -20.93 -3.05
CA VAL A 450 14.60 -20.12 -2.06
C VAL A 450 16.04 -19.85 -2.48
N GLY A 451 16.51 -18.60 -2.37
CA GLY A 451 17.92 -18.30 -2.62
C GLY A 451 18.81 -18.99 -1.60
N LYS A 452 18.65 -18.63 -0.33
CA LYS A 452 19.34 -19.26 0.81
C LYS A 452 18.38 -19.68 1.91
N ASN A 453 18.53 -20.90 2.41
CA ASN A 453 17.75 -21.43 3.52
C ASN A 453 18.61 -21.77 4.75
N THR A 454 18.24 -21.26 5.91
CA THR A 454 18.74 -21.61 7.26
C THR A 454 17.59 -21.96 8.22
N GLY A 455 16.33 -21.89 7.75
CA GLY A 455 15.13 -22.25 8.49
C GLY A 455 14.45 -23.50 7.93
N THR A 456 13.20 -23.73 8.32
CA THR A 456 12.43 -24.92 7.94
C THR A 456 11.59 -24.65 6.71
N ILE A 457 11.68 -25.53 5.72
CA ILE A 457 10.76 -25.55 4.57
C ILE A 457 10.12 -26.93 4.47
N GLN A 458 8.79 -26.94 4.38
CA GLN A 458 8.02 -28.18 4.31
C GLN A 458 6.86 -28.06 3.31
N ASN A 459 6.50 -29.16 2.66
CA ASN A 459 5.30 -29.24 1.80
C ASN A 459 5.25 -28.13 0.74
N SER A 460 6.35 -27.92 0.02
CA SER A 460 6.49 -26.77 -0.87
C SER A 460 7.07 -27.16 -2.23
N TYR A 461 6.80 -26.38 -3.28
CA TYR A 461 7.30 -26.73 -4.61
C TYR A 461 7.70 -25.53 -5.48
N ALA A 462 8.63 -25.78 -6.40
CA ALA A 462 9.10 -24.81 -7.39
C ALA A 462 8.96 -25.31 -8.84
N LYS A 463 8.50 -24.45 -9.73
CA LYS A 463 8.38 -24.74 -11.18
C LYS A 463 9.09 -23.74 -12.09
N GLY A 464 9.52 -22.60 -11.56
CA GLY A 464 10.21 -21.57 -12.33
C GLY A 464 11.60 -22.03 -12.79
N ASN A 465 11.99 -21.63 -13.99
CA ASN A 465 13.34 -21.88 -14.50
C ASN A 465 14.35 -21.05 -13.72
N VAL A 466 15.54 -21.61 -13.49
CA VAL A 466 16.61 -20.96 -12.71
C VAL A 466 17.83 -20.74 -13.61
N SER A 467 18.32 -19.51 -13.65
CA SER A 467 19.51 -19.11 -14.40
C SER A 467 20.51 -18.28 -13.59
N GLY A 468 21.80 -18.57 -13.75
CA GLY A 468 22.90 -17.72 -13.25
C GLY A 468 23.32 -16.65 -14.29
N THR A 469 23.61 -15.43 -13.85
CA THR A 469 23.84 -14.26 -14.74
C THR A 469 25.24 -13.64 -14.73
N SER A 470 26.17 -14.09 -13.90
CA SER A 470 27.50 -13.46 -13.77
C SER A 470 28.64 -14.48 -13.87
N GLY A 471 29.87 -13.98 -14.06
CA GLY A 471 31.12 -14.74 -14.23
C GLY A 471 32.10 -14.62 -13.06
N VAL A 472 31.62 -14.66 -11.81
CA VAL A 472 32.48 -14.87 -10.63
C VAL A 472 32.34 -16.29 -10.08
N ASP A 473 33.44 -16.89 -9.63
CA ASP A 473 33.61 -18.34 -9.46
C ASP A 473 32.84 -19.01 -8.28
N THR A 474 31.82 -18.38 -7.68
CA THR A 474 31.18 -18.88 -6.45
C THR A 474 29.65 -18.78 -6.45
N TYR A 475 28.98 -19.61 -7.24
CA TYR A 475 27.51 -19.70 -7.27
C TYR A 475 26.99 -21.06 -6.84
N SER A 476 25.92 -21.05 -6.03
CA SER A 476 25.10 -22.22 -5.73
C SER A 476 23.77 -22.09 -6.47
N ILE A 477 23.52 -22.96 -7.44
CA ILE A 477 22.30 -22.90 -8.26
C ILE A 477 21.54 -24.22 -8.13
N GLY A 478 20.30 -24.15 -7.65
CA GLY A 478 19.43 -25.33 -7.50
C GLY A 478 18.04 -25.09 -8.05
N GLY A 479 17.41 -26.16 -8.54
CA GLY A 479 16.02 -26.08 -9.02
C GLY A 479 15.02 -25.71 -7.91
N PHE A 480 15.35 -25.98 -6.64
CA PHE A 480 14.56 -25.59 -5.47
C PHE A 480 15.30 -24.55 -4.61
N ALA A 481 16.52 -24.85 -4.15
CA ALA A 481 17.30 -23.96 -3.30
C ALA A 481 18.69 -23.69 -3.87
N GLY A 482 19.16 -22.44 -3.80
CA GLY A 482 20.55 -22.11 -4.12
C GLY A 482 21.50 -22.70 -3.09
N LEU A 483 21.46 -22.14 -1.88
CA LEU A 483 22.19 -22.63 -0.71
C LEU A 483 21.22 -23.13 0.35
N ASN A 484 21.49 -24.30 0.91
CA ASN A 484 20.70 -24.85 2.00
C ASN A 484 21.56 -25.28 3.19
N ASN A 485 21.25 -24.70 4.35
CA ASN A 485 21.92 -24.92 5.63
C ASN A 485 21.00 -25.55 6.70
N TYR A 486 19.74 -25.83 6.37
CA TYR A 486 18.78 -26.42 7.30
C TYR A 486 17.76 -27.32 6.61
N VAL A 487 16.64 -27.61 7.27
CA VAL A 487 15.66 -28.63 6.86
C VAL A 487 14.84 -28.18 5.65
N ILE A 488 14.81 -29.02 4.62
CA ILE A 488 13.84 -29.00 3.54
C ILE A 488 13.25 -30.41 3.44
N ILE A 489 11.94 -30.56 3.56
CA ILE A 489 11.26 -31.85 3.48
C ILE A 489 9.98 -31.76 2.66
N TYR A 490 9.57 -32.88 2.08
CA TYR A 490 8.29 -33.02 1.35
C TYR A 490 8.11 -31.95 0.28
N SER A 491 9.20 -31.71 -0.46
CA SER A 491 9.26 -30.63 -1.44
C SER A 491 9.81 -31.11 -2.77
N TYR A 492 9.46 -30.40 -3.86
CA TYR A 492 9.96 -30.76 -5.18
C TYR A 492 10.25 -29.56 -6.10
N SER A 493 11.14 -29.77 -7.09
CA SER A 493 11.43 -28.83 -8.18
C SER A 493 11.21 -29.44 -9.57
N THR A 494 10.80 -28.62 -10.54
CA THR A 494 10.59 -29.02 -11.95
C THR A 494 11.12 -28.01 -12.98
N GLY A 495 11.60 -26.84 -12.56
CA GLY A 495 12.12 -25.85 -13.50
C GLY A 495 13.47 -26.26 -14.10
N SER A 496 13.77 -25.79 -15.31
CA SER A 496 15.09 -26.01 -15.92
C SER A 496 16.18 -25.29 -15.13
N VAL A 497 17.34 -25.92 -14.95
CA VAL A 497 18.49 -25.33 -14.25
C VAL A 497 19.61 -25.08 -15.26
N ASN A 498 19.81 -23.80 -15.63
CA ASN A 498 20.74 -23.40 -16.69
C ASN A 498 21.80 -22.43 -16.16
N VAL A 499 23.04 -22.56 -16.64
CA VAL A 499 24.15 -21.67 -16.27
C VAL A 499 24.96 -21.29 -17.51
N ALA A 500 25.39 -20.03 -17.57
CA ALA A 500 26.19 -19.53 -18.69
C ALA A 500 27.62 -20.10 -18.71
N SER A 501 28.26 -20.27 -17.54
CA SER A 501 29.52 -21.03 -17.30
C SER A 501 30.04 -20.74 -15.87
N GLY A 502 30.87 -21.62 -15.29
CA GLY A 502 31.74 -21.27 -14.14
C GLY A 502 31.22 -21.50 -12.71
N SER A 503 30.01 -22.05 -12.51
CA SER A 503 29.52 -22.37 -11.15
C SER A 503 30.05 -23.75 -10.67
N PRO A 504 30.65 -23.84 -9.47
CA PRO A 504 31.14 -25.10 -8.92
C PRO A 504 30.04 -26.00 -8.32
N ALA A 505 28.80 -25.50 -8.14
CA ALA A 505 27.74 -26.21 -7.43
C ALA A 505 26.36 -26.00 -8.07
N ILE A 506 25.98 -26.90 -8.98
CA ILE A 506 24.71 -26.88 -9.70
C ILE A 506 23.96 -28.19 -9.48
N GLY A 507 22.77 -28.15 -8.88
CA GLY A 507 21.94 -29.33 -8.66
C GLY A 507 20.51 -29.19 -9.20
N GLY A 508 19.87 -30.32 -9.50
CA GLY A 508 18.48 -30.36 -9.90
C GLY A 508 17.52 -29.90 -8.80
N PHE A 509 17.92 -30.05 -7.53
CA PHE A 509 17.16 -29.62 -6.36
C PHE A 509 17.90 -28.54 -5.56
N ILE A 510 19.13 -28.80 -5.11
CA ILE A 510 19.94 -27.88 -4.29
C ILE A 510 21.25 -27.57 -5.01
N GLY A 511 21.68 -26.31 -5.03
CA GLY A 511 23.02 -25.95 -5.48
C GLY A 511 24.08 -26.45 -4.50
N THR A 512 24.10 -25.85 -3.30
CA THR A 512 25.05 -26.18 -2.23
C THR A 512 24.31 -26.60 -0.96
N ALA A 513 24.78 -27.68 -0.32
CA ALA A 513 24.36 -28.11 1.01
C ALA A 513 25.55 -28.12 1.97
N SER A 514 25.43 -27.48 3.15
CA SER A 514 26.56 -27.27 4.08
C SER A 514 26.41 -27.93 5.46
N PHE A 515 25.83 -29.13 5.55
CA PHE A 515 25.72 -29.84 6.84
C PHE A 515 26.00 -31.35 6.75
N SER A 516 26.37 -31.91 7.90
CA SER A 516 26.92 -33.26 8.07
C SER A 516 25.88 -34.33 8.44
N THR A 517 24.58 -34.01 8.54
CA THR A 517 23.57 -34.94 9.05
C THR A 517 22.46 -35.26 8.05
N TRP A 518 22.24 -36.57 7.85
CA TRP A 518 21.34 -37.19 6.87
C TRP A 518 19.84 -36.87 7.03
N TRP A 519 19.41 -36.39 8.20
CA TRP A 519 17.99 -36.30 8.60
C TRP A 519 17.23 -35.09 8.04
N HIS A 520 17.93 -34.11 7.45
CA HIS A 520 17.34 -32.79 7.15
C HIS A 520 16.71 -32.69 5.75
N HIS A 521 16.73 -33.77 4.96
CA HIS A 521 16.44 -33.75 3.53
C HIS A 521 15.45 -34.82 3.06
N ILE A 522 14.68 -35.40 3.98
CA ILE A 522 13.93 -36.62 3.71
C ILE A 522 12.84 -36.39 2.65
N THR A 523 12.79 -37.26 1.64
CA THR A 523 11.70 -37.39 0.64
C THR A 523 11.44 -36.12 -0.19
N ASN A 524 12.52 -35.49 -0.64
CA ASN A 524 12.47 -34.43 -1.64
C ASN A 524 12.72 -34.99 -3.05
N PHE A 525 12.14 -34.34 -4.06
CA PHE A 525 12.20 -34.80 -5.43
C PHE A 525 12.60 -33.70 -6.40
N TRP A 526 13.28 -34.06 -7.49
CA TRP A 526 13.40 -33.18 -8.65
C TRP A 526 13.13 -33.95 -9.93
N ASP A 527 12.63 -33.24 -10.93
CA ASP A 527 12.42 -33.78 -12.26
C ASP A 527 13.73 -33.76 -13.06
N THR A 528 14.26 -34.94 -13.39
CA THR A 528 15.53 -35.10 -14.11
C THR A 528 15.44 -34.67 -15.57
N ASP A 529 14.25 -34.79 -16.18
CA ASP A 529 14.06 -34.51 -17.60
C ASP A 529 13.96 -33.00 -17.83
N THR A 530 13.21 -32.30 -16.98
CA THR A 530 13.01 -30.85 -17.13
C THR A 530 14.14 -30.01 -16.53
N SER A 531 14.74 -30.45 -15.41
CA SER A 531 15.87 -29.74 -14.81
C SER A 531 17.12 -29.78 -15.70
N GLY A 532 17.26 -30.82 -16.53
CA GLY A 532 18.46 -31.11 -17.29
C GLY A 532 19.67 -31.47 -16.44
N ARG A 533 19.47 -31.87 -15.17
CA ARG A 533 20.53 -32.20 -14.21
C ARG A 533 20.46 -33.69 -13.81
N SER A 534 21.63 -34.33 -13.73
CA SER A 534 21.78 -35.73 -13.31
C SER A 534 22.03 -35.90 -11.81
N VAL A 535 22.27 -34.82 -11.07
CA VAL A 535 22.53 -34.81 -9.63
C VAL A 535 21.54 -33.88 -8.93
N GLY A 536 21.12 -34.23 -7.72
CA GLY A 536 20.19 -33.44 -6.92
C GLY A 536 20.87 -32.28 -6.22
N VAL A 537 22.08 -32.51 -5.71
CA VAL A 537 22.95 -31.56 -4.99
C VAL A 537 24.21 -31.30 -5.81
N GLY A 538 24.51 -30.03 -6.05
CA GLY A 538 25.67 -29.64 -6.84
C GLY A 538 27.02 -29.75 -6.10
N SER A 539 27.06 -29.44 -4.81
CA SER A 539 28.30 -29.31 -4.03
C SER A 539 28.88 -30.61 -3.45
N ALA A 540 28.12 -31.71 -3.46
CA ALA A 540 28.53 -32.99 -2.86
C ALA A 540 27.77 -34.16 -3.49
N ALA A 541 28.23 -35.39 -3.24
CA ALA A 541 27.47 -36.58 -3.60
C ALA A 541 26.10 -36.57 -2.91
N ASP A 542 25.04 -36.86 -3.66
CA ASP A 542 23.65 -36.76 -3.21
C ASP A 542 23.46 -37.50 -1.87
N PRO A 543 22.97 -36.81 -0.81
CA PRO A 543 22.40 -37.54 0.31
C PRO A 543 21.22 -38.37 -0.24
N VAL A 544 21.16 -39.67 0.07
CA VAL A 544 20.13 -40.70 -0.25
C VAL A 544 18.67 -40.19 -0.11
N SER A 545 18.45 -39.07 0.55
CA SER A 545 17.15 -38.49 0.86
C SER A 545 16.58 -37.52 -0.19
N ILE A 546 17.36 -37.10 -1.20
CA ILE A 546 16.86 -36.33 -2.35
C ILE A 546 16.86 -37.25 -3.57
N THR A 547 15.72 -37.40 -4.25
CA THR A 547 15.54 -38.40 -5.30
C THR A 547 15.16 -37.79 -6.65
N GLY A 548 16.00 -38.02 -7.66
CA GLY A 548 15.70 -37.68 -9.06
C GLY A 548 14.69 -38.64 -9.65
N LYS A 549 13.70 -38.11 -10.37
CA LYS A 549 12.66 -38.86 -11.06
C LYS A 549 12.41 -38.26 -12.44
N THR A 550 12.12 -39.09 -13.43
CA THR A 550 11.70 -38.60 -14.75
C THR A 550 10.37 -37.85 -14.65
N THR A 551 10.01 -37.06 -15.66
CA THR A 551 8.71 -36.37 -15.69
C THR A 551 7.55 -37.34 -15.54
N SER A 552 7.60 -38.49 -16.22
CA SER A 552 6.58 -39.52 -16.11
C SER A 552 6.48 -40.09 -14.69
N GLN A 553 7.60 -40.28 -14.01
CA GLN A 553 7.62 -40.76 -12.62
C GLN A 553 7.11 -39.69 -11.65
N MET A 554 7.51 -38.44 -11.83
CA MET A 554 7.03 -37.29 -11.03
C MET A 554 5.53 -37.04 -11.18
N MET A 555 4.92 -37.49 -12.28
CA MET A 555 3.47 -37.44 -12.47
C MET A 555 2.74 -38.71 -12.00
N THR A 556 3.43 -39.68 -11.40
CA THR A 556 2.84 -40.96 -10.96
C THR A 556 2.67 -40.99 -9.43
N GLU A 557 1.45 -41.19 -8.93
CA GLU A 557 1.13 -41.18 -7.49
C GLU A 557 2.00 -42.16 -6.68
N ALA A 558 2.17 -43.38 -7.18
CA ALA A 558 2.96 -44.43 -6.52
C ALA A 558 4.44 -44.08 -6.31
N THR A 559 4.97 -43.10 -7.06
CA THR A 559 6.35 -42.63 -6.90
C THR A 559 6.60 -41.99 -5.52
N PHE A 560 5.56 -41.41 -4.91
CA PHE A 560 5.70 -40.64 -3.68
C PHE A 560 5.25 -41.42 -2.43
N LEU A 561 4.63 -42.60 -2.57
CA LEU A 561 4.06 -43.37 -1.46
C LEU A 561 5.08 -44.12 -0.58
N TYR A 562 6.37 -43.85 -0.74
CA TYR A 562 7.41 -44.42 0.12
C TYR A 562 7.47 -43.65 1.44
N GLY A 563 7.38 -44.38 2.56
CA GLY A 563 7.51 -43.78 3.89
C GLY A 563 8.89 -43.23 4.15
N ASP A 564 8.98 -42.23 5.04
CA ASP A 564 10.26 -41.79 5.59
C ASP A 564 10.91 -42.89 6.46
N GLN A 565 12.14 -42.68 6.92
CA GLN A 565 12.84 -43.66 7.78
C GLN A 565 12.19 -43.87 9.15
N ALA A 566 11.22 -43.02 9.53
CA ALA A 566 10.42 -43.14 10.73
C ALA A 566 9.04 -43.80 10.47
N GLY A 567 8.75 -44.21 9.23
CA GLY A 567 7.49 -44.83 8.84
C GLY A 567 6.33 -43.84 8.64
N ASN A 568 6.59 -42.53 8.55
CA ASN A 568 5.59 -41.54 8.18
C ASN A 568 5.39 -41.53 6.66
N TYR A 569 4.16 -41.32 6.19
CA TYR A 569 3.80 -41.22 4.77
C TYR A 569 3.33 -39.80 4.44
N PRO A 570 4.24 -38.82 4.40
CA PRO A 570 3.92 -37.39 4.30
C PRO A 570 3.35 -37.00 2.94
N TRP A 571 3.66 -37.78 1.89
CA TRP A 571 3.03 -37.70 0.58
C TRP A 571 1.81 -38.61 0.47
N ASP A 572 1.08 -38.85 1.57
CA ASP A 572 -0.22 -39.49 1.44
C ASP A 572 -1.17 -38.50 0.73
N PHE A 573 -1.65 -38.90 -0.45
CA PHE A 573 -2.64 -38.15 -1.22
C PHE A 573 -4.07 -38.47 -0.72
N THR A 574 -4.19 -38.74 0.58
CA THR A 574 -5.43 -39.09 1.28
C THR A 574 -5.81 -38.05 2.34
N THR A 575 -4.82 -37.37 2.92
CA THR A 575 -4.93 -36.17 3.74
C THR A 575 -5.15 -34.95 2.83
N PRO A 576 -5.79 -33.88 3.33
CA PRO A 576 -6.35 -32.84 2.46
C PRO A 576 -5.30 -31.98 1.75
N ASN A 577 -3.99 -32.16 2.00
CA ASN A 577 -2.98 -31.17 1.62
C ASN A 577 -2.39 -31.37 0.23
N TRP A 578 -2.02 -32.60 -0.16
CA TRP A 578 -1.45 -32.91 -1.47
C TRP A 578 -2.45 -33.65 -2.35
N ARG A 579 -2.45 -33.33 -3.65
CA ARG A 579 -3.22 -34.02 -4.69
C ARG A 579 -2.33 -34.31 -5.88
N ILE A 580 -2.65 -35.39 -6.59
CA ILE A 580 -2.02 -35.74 -7.86
C ILE A 580 -3.07 -36.43 -8.73
N ILE A 581 -3.03 -36.16 -10.04
CA ILE A 581 -3.79 -36.92 -11.02
C ILE A 581 -2.78 -37.71 -11.82
N SER A 582 -2.66 -39.01 -11.49
CA SER A 582 -1.60 -39.87 -11.99
C SER A 582 -1.53 -39.86 -13.53
N GLY A 583 -0.34 -39.61 -14.08
CA GLY A 583 -0.08 -39.47 -15.51
C GLY A 583 -0.47 -38.13 -16.13
N ILE A 584 -0.99 -37.17 -15.35
CA ILE A 584 -1.49 -35.89 -15.88
C ILE A 584 -0.86 -34.69 -15.20
N THR A 585 -0.72 -34.72 -13.87
CA THR A 585 -0.18 -33.60 -13.10
C THR A 585 1.00 -34.03 -12.24
N TYR A 586 1.92 -33.11 -11.98
CA TYR A 586 2.78 -33.19 -10.79
C TYR A 586 1.93 -33.11 -9.50
N PRO A 587 2.45 -33.50 -8.31
CA PRO A 587 1.81 -33.20 -7.05
C PRO A 587 1.50 -31.71 -6.91
N TYR A 588 0.33 -31.37 -6.39
CA TYR A 588 -0.06 -29.99 -6.15
C TYR A 588 -0.80 -29.84 -4.83
N LEU A 589 -0.72 -28.66 -4.24
CA LEU A 589 -1.35 -28.35 -2.97
C LEU A 589 -2.85 -28.11 -3.16
N ALA A 590 -3.69 -28.82 -2.41
CA ALA A 590 -5.13 -28.66 -2.48
C ALA A 590 -5.58 -27.29 -1.95
N GLY A 591 -6.74 -26.81 -2.39
CA GLY A 591 -7.34 -25.56 -1.89
C GLY A 591 -6.73 -24.28 -2.47
N GLN A 592 -5.69 -24.38 -3.29
CA GLN A 592 -5.09 -23.26 -4.02
C GLN A 592 -5.89 -22.89 -5.29
N SER A 593 -6.05 -21.61 -5.60
CA SER A 593 -6.85 -21.12 -6.74
C SER A 593 -6.25 -21.46 -8.12
N SER A 594 -4.96 -21.81 -8.18
CA SER A 594 -4.24 -22.20 -9.39
C SER A 594 -4.34 -23.70 -9.74
N ASN A 595 -5.21 -24.44 -9.07
CA ASN A 595 -5.34 -25.87 -9.30
C ASN A 595 -5.82 -26.15 -10.74
N PRO A 596 -5.24 -27.16 -11.43
CA PRO A 596 -5.58 -27.44 -12.81
C PRO A 596 -7.07 -27.74 -12.96
N ILE A 597 -7.75 -26.96 -13.80
CA ILE A 597 -9.12 -27.24 -14.25
C ILE A 597 -9.00 -28.26 -15.37
N ILE A 598 -9.24 -29.54 -15.07
CA ILE A 598 -9.18 -30.59 -16.08
C ILE A 598 -10.60 -30.90 -16.54
N ASN A 599 -10.89 -30.50 -17.79
CA ASN A 599 -12.14 -30.78 -18.46
C ASN A 599 -12.02 -32.12 -19.18
N PHE A 600 -12.45 -33.21 -18.54
CA PHE A 600 -12.68 -34.48 -19.23
C PHE A 600 -14.06 -34.38 -19.85
N GLY A 601 -14.18 -34.38 -21.18
CA GLY A 601 -15.44 -34.23 -21.91
C GLY A 601 -16.69 -34.63 -21.12
N LYS A 602 -17.58 -33.65 -20.91
CA LYS A 602 -18.83 -33.67 -20.12
C LYS A 602 -18.73 -33.77 -18.58
N ASN A 603 -17.55 -33.91 -17.97
CA ASN A 603 -17.37 -33.90 -16.51
C ASN A 603 -16.24 -32.95 -16.08
N ILE A 604 -16.56 -31.98 -15.23
CA ILE A 604 -15.57 -31.20 -14.49
C ILE A 604 -15.33 -31.92 -13.16
N ILE A 605 -14.11 -32.41 -12.92
CA ILE A 605 -13.75 -33.08 -11.67
C ILE A 605 -13.11 -32.06 -10.72
N PHE A 606 -13.76 -31.81 -9.58
CA PHE A 606 -13.17 -31.09 -8.45
C PHE A 606 -12.70 -32.09 -7.38
N GLY A 607 -11.43 -32.50 -7.44
CA GLY A 607 -10.87 -33.41 -6.44
C GLY A 607 -11.40 -34.84 -6.47
N LYS A 608 -11.00 -35.64 -5.47
CA LYS A 608 -11.18 -37.10 -5.48
C LYS A 608 -12.64 -37.60 -5.52
N ASN A 609 -13.69 -36.77 -5.31
CA ASN A 609 -15.09 -37.24 -5.22
C ASN A 609 -16.20 -36.19 -5.50
N ILE A 610 -16.15 -35.36 -6.54
CA ILE A 610 -17.36 -34.64 -7.00
C ILE A 610 -17.43 -34.68 -8.54
N ILE A 611 -18.45 -35.39 -9.05
CA ILE A 611 -18.84 -35.41 -10.46
C ILE A 611 -20.17 -34.66 -10.56
N PHE A 612 -20.17 -33.45 -11.15
CA PHE A 612 -21.42 -32.87 -11.65
C PHE A 612 -21.73 -33.49 -13.00
N LYS A 613 -22.86 -34.21 -13.10
CA LYS A 613 -23.48 -34.53 -14.40
C LYS A 613 -24.32 -33.32 -14.81
N PHE A 614 -24.02 -32.73 -15.98
CA PHE A 614 -24.96 -31.87 -16.70
C PHE A 614 -25.93 -32.72 -17.53
#